data_AF-A0A2A2MFH6-F1
#
_entry.id   AF-A0A2A2MFH6-F1
#
_cell.length_a   1.000
_cell.length_b   1.000
_cell.length_c   1.000
_cell.angle_alpha   90.00
_cell.angle_beta   90.00
_cell.angle_gamma   90.00
#
_symmetry.space_group_name_H-M   'P 1'
#
loop_
_entity.id
_entity.type
_entity.pdbx_description
1 polymer ?
#
loop_
_entity_poly.entity_id
_entity_poly.type
_entity_poly.pdbx_seq_one_letter_code
_entity_poly.pdbx_strand_id
1 'polypeptide(L)'
;MKRQPELSLNADTVTLNLQIAQLIGFGRGLTPDGDDYLLGYIASLWRWRNTPRVATHYVRLCRGVAEQLERTNDISRQYLSRGVQGHFSEPICELIQALATAKSHSAISTAASRVMQFGASSGVDCLAGFLHGLRTLSN
;
A
#
# COMPACT_ATOMS: atom_id res chain seq x y z
N MET A 1 -10.43 -10.06 15.29
CA MET A 1 -10.57 -8.62 15.57
C MET A 1 -9.89 -7.86 14.43
N LYS A 2 -10.63 -7.45 13.39
CA LYS A 2 -10.06 -6.70 12.25
C LYS A 2 -9.88 -5.25 12.70
N ARG A 3 -8.66 -4.85 13.08
CA ARG A 3 -8.36 -3.41 13.26
C ARG A 3 -8.54 -2.74 11.90
N GLN A 4 -9.30 -1.65 11.85
CA GLN A 4 -9.37 -0.83 10.65
C GLN A 4 -8.12 0.07 10.63
N PRO A 5 -7.30 0.04 9.57
CA PRO A 5 -6.13 0.92 9.47
C PRO A 5 -6.56 2.38 9.32
N GLU A 6 -5.86 3.29 10.00
CA GLU A 6 -6.24 4.72 10.11
C GLU A 6 -5.32 5.67 9.33
N LEU A 7 -4.55 5.15 8.36
CA LEU A 7 -3.64 5.97 7.55
C LEU A 7 -4.38 7.12 6.86
N SER A 8 -3.88 8.34 7.01
CA SER A 8 -4.51 9.56 6.49
C SER A 8 -3.49 10.56 5.97
N LEU A 9 -3.83 11.28 4.90
CA LEU A 9 -2.98 12.32 4.30
C LEU A 9 -2.63 13.45 5.29
N ASN A 10 -3.49 13.68 6.28
CA ASN A 10 -3.34 14.77 7.26
C ASN A 10 -2.58 14.36 8.52
N ALA A 11 -2.17 13.10 8.66
CA ALA A 11 -1.42 12.64 9.83
C ALA A 11 -0.05 13.33 9.93
N ASP A 12 0.31 13.78 11.13
CA ASP A 12 1.66 14.19 11.44
C ASP A 12 2.62 12.99 11.49
N THR A 13 3.93 13.25 11.54
CA THR A 13 4.95 12.19 11.49
C THR A 13 4.85 11.23 12.68
N VAL A 14 4.54 11.73 13.89
CA VAL A 14 4.47 10.88 15.09
C VAL A 14 3.30 9.92 15.00
N THR A 15 2.12 10.45 14.66
CA THR A 15 0.89 9.69 14.48
C THR A 15 1.05 8.66 13.37
N LEU A 16 1.59 9.07 12.21
CA LEU A 16 1.80 8.18 11.09
C LEU A 16 2.77 7.04 11.43
N ASN A 17 3.86 7.32 12.15
CA ASN A 17 4.80 6.29 12.58
C ASN A 17 4.15 5.28 13.54
N LEU A 18 3.27 5.75 14.44
CA LEU A 18 2.50 4.87 15.34
C LEU A 18 1.47 4.02 14.57
N GLN A 19 0.86 4.56 13.51
CA GLN A 19 -0.07 3.81 12.66
C GLN A 19 0.66 2.74 11.83
N ILE A 20 1.80 3.09 11.23
CA ILE A 20 2.69 2.14 10.53
C ILE A 20 3.12 1.04 11.50
N ALA A 21 3.50 1.42 12.72
CA ALA A 21 3.87 0.51 13.79
C ALA A 21 2.78 -0.50 14.17
N GLN A 22 1.51 -0.20 13.95
CA GLN A 22 0.42 -1.13 14.21
C GLN A 22 0.18 -2.11 13.06
N LEU A 23 0.70 -1.83 11.86
CA LEU A 23 0.50 -2.60 10.65
C LEU A 23 1.72 -3.46 10.30
N ILE A 24 2.92 -2.92 10.43
CA ILE A 24 4.13 -3.62 9.99
C ILE A 24 4.37 -4.90 10.81
N GLY A 25 4.48 -6.03 10.12
CA GLY A 25 4.58 -7.36 10.73
C GLY A 25 3.29 -7.90 11.36
N PHE A 26 2.15 -7.19 11.25
CA PHE A 26 0.87 -7.64 11.78
C PHE A 26 0.19 -8.61 10.82
N GLY A 27 -0.22 -9.79 11.30
CA GLY A 27 -0.90 -10.81 10.49
C GLY A 27 -0.24 -12.18 10.61
N ARG A 28 -0.72 -13.17 9.85
CA ARG A 28 -0.15 -14.53 9.84
C ARG A 28 0.27 -14.88 8.42
N GLY A 29 1.37 -15.62 8.28
CA GLY A 29 1.79 -16.17 6.98
C GLY A 29 3.20 -15.74 6.57
N LEU A 30 3.56 -16.07 5.32
CA LEU A 30 4.85 -15.70 4.73
C LEU A 30 4.98 -14.18 4.50
N THR A 31 3.86 -13.52 4.29
CA THR A 31 3.70 -12.07 4.16
C THR A 31 2.58 -11.67 5.11
N PRO A 32 2.86 -10.94 6.22
CA PRO A 32 1.84 -10.51 7.16
C PRO A 32 0.83 -9.56 6.51
N ASP A 33 -0.45 -9.75 6.83
CA ASP A 33 -1.60 -8.99 6.28
C ASP A 33 -1.37 -7.47 6.27
N GLY A 34 -0.78 -6.92 7.34
CA GLY A 34 -0.50 -5.51 7.49
C GLY A 34 0.64 -5.00 6.60
N ASP A 35 1.59 -5.86 6.22
CA ASP A 35 2.65 -5.51 5.28
C ASP A 35 2.13 -5.46 3.85
N ASP A 36 1.31 -6.44 3.46
CA ASP A 36 0.61 -6.43 2.17
C ASP A 36 -0.27 -5.19 2.04
N TYR A 37 -1.01 -4.88 3.09
CA TYR A 37 -1.82 -3.67 3.19
C TYR A 37 -0.99 -2.40 3.00
N LEU A 38 0.15 -2.27 3.71
CA LEU A 38 1.04 -1.12 3.58
C LEU A 38 1.59 -0.99 2.16
N LEU A 39 1.99 -2.09 1.54
CA LEU A 39 2.48 -2.12 0.16
C LEU A 39 1.42 -1.59 -0.82
N GLY A 40 0.18 -2.07 -0.68
CA GLY A 40 -0.95 -1.60 -1.47
C GLY A 40 -1.25 -0.12 -1.28
N TYR A 41 -1.24 0.36 -0.04
CA TYR A 41 -1.46 1.77 0.28
C TYR A 41 -0.37 2.67 -0.36
N ILE A 42 0.91 2.29 -0.25
CA ILE A 42 2.02 2.99 -0.92
C ILE A 42 1.82 3.00 -2.44
N ALA A 43 1.49 1.85 -3.03
CA ALA A 43 1.31 1.71 -4.47
C ALA A 43 0.18 2.61 -5.01
N SER A 44 -0.93 2.71 -4.27
CA SER A 44 -2.05 3.56 -4.68
C SER A 44 -1.69 5.04 -4.74
N LEU A 45 -0.82 5.52 -3.86
CA LEU A 45 -0.41 6.92 -3.83
C LEU A 45 0.71 7.24 -4.82
N TRP A 46 1.40 6.23 -5.35
CA TRP A 46 2.59 6.38 -6.21
C TRP A 46 2.38 7.35 -7.36
N ARG A 47 1.25 7.27 -8.06
CA ARG A 47 0.98 8.13 -9.22
C ARG A 47 0.86 9.62 -8.86
N TRP A 48 0.35 9.91 -7.66
CA TRP A 48 0.08 11.26 -7.15
C TRP A 48 1.15 11.77 -6.18
N ARG A 49 2.21 11.00 -5.93
CA ARG A 49 3.26 11.29 -4.94
C ARG A 49 3.94 12.66 -5.07
N ASN A 50 3.91 13.28 -6.25
CA ASN A 50 4.51 14.61 -6.47
C ASN A 50 3.47 15.75 -6.48
N THR A 51 2.19 15.44 -6.26
CA THR A 51 1.16 16.48 -6.14
C THR A 51 1.25 17.14 -4.76
N PRO A 52 1.02 18.46 -4.64
CA PRO A 52 1.13 19.17 -3.35
C PRO A 52 0.32 18.53 -2.22
N ARG A 53 -0.86 18.00 -2.55
CA ARG A 53 -1.77 17.35 -1.60
C ARG A 53 -1.21 16.04 -1.01
N VAL A 54 -0.40 15.30 -1.77
CA VAL A 54 0.04 13.94 -1.40
C VAL A 54 1.52 13.89 -1.02
N ALA A 55 2.35 14.77 -1.57
CA ALA A 55 3.80 14.69 -1.48
C ALA A 55 4.33 14.61 -0.05
N THR A 56 3.86 15.48 0.84
CA THR A 56 4.28 15.49 2.25
C THR A 56 3.93 14.18 2.94
N HIS A 57 2.71 13.67 2.75
CA HIS A 57 2.29 12.40 3.35
C HIS A 57 3.09 11.22 2.78
N TYR A 58 3.27 11.18 1.46
CA TYR A 58 3.98 10.10 0.79
C TYR A 58 5.43 9.98 1.27
N VAL A 59 6.15 11.11 1.40
CA VAL A 59 7.52 11.13 1.94
C VAL A 59 7.55 10.64 3.38
N ARG A 60 6.64 11.11 4.24
CA ARG A 60 6.57 10.66 5.64
C ARG A 60 6.25 9.17 5.75
N LEU A 61 5.30 8.69 4.95
CA LEU A 61 4.91 7.28 4.89
C LEU A 61 6.08 6.38 4.50
N CYS A 62 6.73 6.68 3.37
CA CYS A 62 7.86 5.87 2.89
C CYS A 62 9.02 5.86 3.89
N ARG A 63 9.31 7.01 4.51
CA ARG A 63 10.31 7.10 5.57
C ARG A 63 9.92 6.26 6.79
N GLY A 64 8.70 6.40 7.29
CA GLY A 64 8.22 5.67 8.47
C GLY A 64 8.18 4.16 8.27
N VAL A 65 7.89 3.70 7.04
CA VAL A 65 7.97 2.28 6.67
C VAL A 65 9.42 1.82 6.63
N ALA A 66 10.31 2.57 5.96
CA ALA A 66 11.73 2.23 5.86
C ALA A 66 12.42 2.12 7.23
N GLU A 67 12.08 3.02 8.17
CA GLU A 67 12.62 3.02 9.55
C GLU A 67 12.14 1.83 10.40
N GLN A 68 11.10 1.12 9.98
CA GLN A 68 10.45 0.06 10.76
C GLN A 68 10.55 -1.33 10.13
N LEU A 69 11.33 -1.48 9.05
CA LEU A 69 11.49 -2.72 8.28
C LEU A 69 11.98 -3.93 9.11
N GLU A 70 12.63 -3.71 10.24
CA GLU A 70 13.07 -4.79 11.15
C GLU A 70 11.93 -5.47 11.93
N ARG A 71 10.71 -4.94 11.81
CA ARG A 71 9.54 -5.45 12.51
C ARG A 71 8.77 -6.50 11.72
N THR A 72 9.22 -6.83 10.51
CA THR A 72 8.65 -7.87 9.67
C THR A 72 9.71 -8.89 9.25
N ASN A 73 9.30 -9.93 8.55
CA ASN A 73 10.16 -10.97 8.03
C ASN A 73 10.90 -10.54 6.74
N ASP A 74 11.88 -11.33 6.33
CA ASP A 74 12.77 -11.02 5.20
C ASP A 74 12.01 -10.83 3.87
N ILE A 75 10.95 -11.62 3.65
CA ILE A 75 10.15 -11.57 2.42
C ILE A 75 9.42 -10.23 2.33
N SER A 76 8.69 -9.87 3.38
CA SER A 76 7.90 -8.63 3.42
C SER A 76 8.79 -7.40 3.49
N ARG A 77 9.93 -7.50 4.20
CA ARG A 77 10.98 -6.48 4.22
C ARG A 77 11.44 -6.13 2.79
N GLN A 78 11.70 -7.15 1.97
CA GLN A 78 12.11 -6.94 0.58
C GLN A 78 11.01 -6.25 -0.23
N TYR A 79 9.75 -6.71 -0.12
CA TYR A 79 8.64 -6.10 -0.84
C TYR A 79 8.41 -4.63 -0.44
N LEU A 80 8.38 -4.33 0.86
CA LEU A 80 8.21 -2.97 1.36
C LEU A 80 9.38 -2.06 0.97
N SER A 81 10.63 -2.54 1.07
CA SER A 81 11.83 -1.81 0.65
C SER A 81 11.80 -1.44 -0.84
N ARG A 82 11.34 -2.36 -1.70
CA ARG A 82 11.14 -2.10 -3.13
C ARG A 82 9.97 -1.15 -3.38
N GLY A 83 8.87 -1.33 -2.64
CA GLY A 83 7.66 -0.52 -2.74
C GLY A 83 7.89 0.96 -2.39
N VAL A 84 8.66 1.26 -1.33
CA VAL A 84 9.01 2.65 -0.98
C VAL A 84 9.89 3.33 -2.04
N GLN A 85 10.58 2.54 -2.88
CA GLN A 85 11.34 3.02 -4.03
C GLN A 85 10.51 3.07 -5.33
N GLY A 86 9.21 2.70 -5.27
CA GLY A 86 8.31 2.69 -6.43
C GLY A 86 8.36 1.45 -7.30
N HIS A 87 8.98 0.37 -6.82
CA HIS A 87 9.02 -0.90 -7.53
C HIS A 87 7.94 -1.83 -6.99
N PHE A 88 6.98 -2.16 -7.84
CA PHE A 88 5.85 -3.04 -7.51
C PHE A 88 5.81 -4.24 -8.46
N SER A 89 5.04 -5.28 -8.10
CA SER A 89 4.80 -6.42 -8.98
C SER A 89 3.99 -5.99 -10.21
N GLU A 90 4.10 -6.77 -11.29
CA GLU A 90 3.45 -6.48 -12.56
C GLU A 90 1.93 -6.23 -12.43
N PRO A 91 1.12 -7.06 -11.75
CA PRO A 91 -0.32 -6.79 -11.58
C PRO A 91 -0.65 -5.51 -10.81
N ILE A 92 0.19 -5.09 -9.85
CA ILE A 92 0.02 -3.78 -9.19
C ILE A 92 0.29 -2.66 -10.20
N CYS A 93 1.35 -2.78 -11.00
CA CYS A 93 1.65 -1.83 -12.07
C CYS A 93 0.53 -1.77 -13.12
N GLU A 94 -0.03 -2.92 -13.52
CA GLU A 94 -1.17 -3.00 -14.44
C GLU A 94 -2.41 -2.31 -13.86
N LEU A 95 -2.70 -2.49 -12.56
CA LEU A 95 -3.81 -1.81 -11.89
C LEU A 95 -3.60 -0.29 -11.86
N ILE A 96 -2.40 0.17 -11.49
CA ILE A 96 -2.06 1.60 -11.52
C ILE A 96 -2.23 2.17 -12.92
N GLN A 97 -1.77 1.44 -13.95
CA GLN A 97 -1.90 1.86 -15.34
C GLN A 97 -3.36 1.89 -15.80
N ALA A 98 -4.16 0.88 -15.46
CA ALA A 98 -5.57 0.80 -15.83
C ALA A 98 -6.37 1.99 -15.29
N LEU A 99 -6.08 2.41 -14.05
CA LEU A 99 -6.67 3.60 -13.43
C LEU A 99 -6.18 4.90 -14.10
N ALA A 100 -4.89 4.98 -14.44
CA ALA A 100 -4.29 6.18 -15.01
C ALA A 100 -4.77 6.48 -16.44
N THR A 101 -5.07 5.44 -17.23
CA THR A 101 -5.49 5.60 -18.64
C THR A 101 -7.01 5.59 -18.83
N ALA A 102 -7.79 5.80 -17.76
CA ALA A 102 -9.26 5.76 -17.78
C ALA A 102 -9.83 4.54 -18.54
N LYS A 103 -9.26 3.34 -18.33
CA LYS A 103 -9.79 2.14 -18.97
C LYS A 103 -11.21 1.88 -18.50
N SER A 104 -11.95 1.09 -19.28
CA SER A 104 -13.31 0.66 -18.89
C SER A 104 -13.31 0.03 -17.49
N HIS A 105 -14.44 0.15 -16.78
CA HIS A 105 -14.60 -0.47 -15.46
C HIS A 105 -14.26 -1.97 -15.46
N SER A 106 -14.57 -2.67 -16.57
CA SER A 106 -14.19 -4.07 -16.76
C SER A 106 -12.69 -4.28 -16.71
N ALA A 107 -11.89 -3.47 -17.42
CA ALA A 107 -10.43 -3.59 -17.41
C ALA A 107 -9.82 -3.30 -16.03
N ILE A 108 -10.37 -2.32 -15.29
CA ILE A 108 -9.94 -2.05 -13.90
C ILE A 108 -10.28 -3.25 -13.00
N SER A 109 -11.49 -3.81 -13.14
CA SER A 109 -11.89 -5.00 -12.38
C SER A 109 -11.00 -6.19 -12.68
N THR A 110 -10.64 -6.42 -13.94
CA THR A 110 -9.71 -7.50 -14.32
C THR A 110 -8.34 -7.30 -13.69
N ALA A 111 -7.78 -6.09 -13.74
CA ALA A 111 -6.49 -5.79 -13.11
C ALA A 111 -6.54 -5.98 -11.59
N ALA A 112 -7.61 -5.53 -10.93
CA ALA A 112 -7.81 -5.76 -9.50
C ALA A 112 -7.92 -7.26 -9.17
N SER A 113 -8.62 -8.04 -9.99
CA SER A 113 -8.69 -9.49 -9.85
C SER A 113 -7.34 -10.19 -10.03
N ARG A 114 -6.45 -9.65 -10.87
CA ARG A 114 -5.07 -10.16 -11.00
C ARG A 114 -4.25 -9.88 -9.75
N VAL A 115 -4.42 -8.72 -9.13
CA VAL A 115 -3.79 -8.43 -7.81
C VAL A 115 -4.29 -9.41 -6.75
N MET A 116 -5.58 -9.71 -6.70
CA MET A 116 -6.14 -10.68 -5.74
C MET A 116 -5.64 -12.12 -5.93
N GLN A 117 -5.20 -12.49 -7.14
CA GLN A 117 -4.66 -13.82 -7.42
C GLN A 117 -3.23 -14.02 -6.91
N PHE A 118 -2.61 -13.00 -6.30
CA PHE A 118 -1.32 -13.14 -5.63
C PHE A 118 -1.42 -13.82 -4.27
N GLY A 119 -0.70 -14.94 -4.13
CA GLY A 119 -0.60 -15.67 -2.87
C GLY A 119 -1.96 -16.21 -2.41
N ALA A 120 -2.04 -16.68 -1.16
CA ALA A 120 -3.30 -17.19 -0.61
C ALA A 120 -4.27 -16.05 -0.24
N SER A 121 -3.82 -15.10 0.60
CA SER A 121 -4.61 -13.94 1.07
C SER A 121 -3.94 -12.59 0.80
N SER A 122 -2.62 -12.56 0.59
CA SER A 122 -1.84 -11.32 0.41
C SER A 122 -2.36 -10.39 -0.67
N GLY A 123 -2.82 -10.92 -1.81
CA GLY A 123 -3.39 -10.10 -2.87
C GLY A 123 -4.63 -9.32 -2.42
N VAL A 124 -5.45 -9.90 -1.53
CA VAL A 124 -6.66 -9.26 -1.01
C VAL A 124 -6.30 -8.14 -0.03
N ASP A 125 -5.35 -8.38 0.88
CA ASP A 125 -4.91 -7.38 1.86
C ASP A 125 -4.17 -6.21 1.16
N CYS A 126 -3.35 -6.52 0.15
CA CYS A 126 -2.75 -5.51 -0.73
C CYS A 126 -3.82 -4.68 -1.45
N LEU A 127 -4.83 -5.32 -2.04
CA LEU A 127 -5.91 -4.58 -2.70
C LEU A 127 -6.72 -3.73 -1.69
N ALA A 128 -6.92 -4.21 -0.47
CA ALA A 128 -7.59 -3.44 0.59
C ALA A 128 -6.81 -2.16 0.95
N GLY A 129 -5.48 -2.26 1.09
CA GLY A 129 -4.61 -1.10 1.29
C GLY A 129 -4.64 -0.13 0.12
N PHE A 130 -4.60 -0.68 -1.10
CA PHE A 130 -4.67 0.11 -2.32
C PHE A 130 -5.98 0.92 -2.42
N LEU A 131 -7.11 0.28 -2.13
CA LEU A 131 -8.43 0.94 -2.13
C LEU A 131 -8.54 1.99 -1.03
N HIS A 132 -7.91 1.78 0.14
CA HIS A 132 -7.88 2.81 1.17
C HIS A 132 -7.13 4.05 0.69
N GLY A 133 -5.92 3.90 0.13
CA GLY A 133 -5.17 5.05 -0.36
C GLY A 133 -5.87 5.77 -1.51
N LEU A 134 -6.60 5.08 -2.40
CA LEU A 134 -7.46 5.75 -3.37
C LEU A 134 -8.58 6.58 -2.71
N ARG A 135 -9.21 6.09 -1.64
CA ARG A 135 -10.25 6.84 -0.91
C ARG A 135 -9.68 8.09 -0.25
N THR A 136 -8.45 8.03 0.27
CA THR A 136 -7.82 9.22 0.87
C THR A 136 -7.50 10.31 -0.15
N LEU A 137 -7.39 9.96 -1.44
CA LEU A 137 -7.28 10.93 -2.55
C LEU A 137 -8.62 11.57 -2.95
N SER A 138 -9.76 10.98 -2.58
CA SER A 138 -11.09 11.51 -2.92
C SER A 138 -11.67 12.42 -1.83
N ASN A 139 -11.12 12.38 -0.61
CA ASN A 139 -11.55 13.18 0.56
C ASN A 139 -10.73 14.46 0.74
#